data_AF-A0A2W4MN40-F1
#
_entry.id   AF-A0A2W4MN40-F1
#
_cell.length_a   1.000
_cell.length_b   1.000
_cell.length_c   1.000
_cell.angle_alpha   90.00
_cell.angle_beta   90.00
_cell.angle_gamma   90.00
#
_symmetry.space_group_name_H-M   'P 1'
#
loop_
_entity.id
_entity.type
_entity.pdbx_description
1 polymer ?
#
loop_
_entity_poly.entity_id
_entity_poly.type
_entity_poly.pdbx_seq_one_letter_code
_entity_poly.pdbx_strand_id
1 'polypeptide(L)'
;MLEPAGPIHPSDPYVRRYWVAALGPSAVTELLRLVTAASRGAEVRLPRCLPALLRTGLVKVVDGCLGVVSMFPPVPEELRWRFPPALKAEHRRWLASAN
;
A
#
# COMPACT_ATOMS: atom_id res chain seq x y z
N MET A 1 -21.60 -0.78 2.97
CA MET A 1 -20.24 -0.33 2.62
C MET A 1 -19.53 -0.17 3.95
N LEU A 2 -18.75 -1.17 4.38
CA LEU A 2 -17.98 -1.09 5.63
C LEU A 2 -16.69 -0.35 5.29
N GLU A 3 -16.59 0.91 5.72
CA GLU A 3 -15.33 1.64 5.69
C GLU A 3 -14.30 0.82 6.47
N PRO A 4 -13.16 0.43 5.87
CA PRO A 4 -12.19 -0.38 6.58
C PRO A 4 -11.45 0.51 7.59
N ALA A 5 -11.08 -0.10 8.72
CA ALA A 5 -10.10 0.34 9.71
C ALA A 5 -9.19 1.49 9.23
N GLY A 6 -9.09 2.55 10.05
CA GLY A 6 -8.55 3.85 9.69
C GLY A 6 -7.17 3.88 8.99
N PRO A 7 -6.74 5.07 8.54
CA PRO A 7 -5.54 5.23 7.73
C PRO A 7 -4.29 4.63 8.39
N ILE A 8 -3.62 3.70 7.70
CA ILE A 8 -2.41 2.99 8.17
C ILE A 8 -1.16 3.78 7.81
N HIS A 9 -0.30 4.04 8.78
CA HIS A 9 0.95 4.75 8.54
C HIS A 9 1.92 3.90 7.69
N PRO A 10 2.70 4.49 6.75
CA PRO A 10 3.66 3.75 5.93
C PRO A 10 4.69 2.91 6.71
N SER A 11 5.04 3.34 7.93
CA SER A 11 5.95 2.61 8.84
C SER A 11 5.26 1.56 9.71
N ASP A 12 3.93 1.43 9.64
CA ASP A 12 3.18 0.46 10.44
C ASP A 12 3.59 -0.98 10.05
N PRO A 13 3.80 -1.89 11.03
CA PRO A 13 4.05 -3.30 10.75
C PRO A 13 3.04 -3.95 9.79
N TYR A 14 1.80 -3.46 9.78
CA TYR A 14 0.76 -3.83 8.82
C TYR A 14 1.26 -3.79 7.38
N VAL A 15 1.99 -2.75 6.98
CA VAL A 15 2.46 -2.57 5.60
C VAL A 15 3.43 -3.68 5.21
N ARG A 16 4.38 -4.00 6.08
CA ARG A 16 5.33 -5.10 5.85
C ARG A 16 4.64 -6.46 5.86
N ARG A 17 3.57 -6.62 6.62
CA ARG A 17 2.86 -7.90 6.76
C ARG A 17 1.91 -8.17 5.60
N TYR A 18 1.03 -7.22 5.28
CA TYR A 18 -0.09 -7.42 4.37
C TYR A 18 0.13 -6.83 2.99
N TRP A 19 0.68 -5.61 2.90
CA TRP A 19 0.95 -5.00 1.58
C TRP A 19 2.06 -5.72 0.83
N VAL A 20 3.07 -6.27 1.52
CA VAL A 20 4.09 -7.13 0.90
C VAL A 20 3.49 -8.42 0.37
N ALA A 21 2.56 -9.04 1.10
CA ALA A 21 1.87 -10.23 0.60
C ALA A 21 0.99 -9.93 -0.62
N ALA A 22 0.38 -8.74 -0.68
CA ALA A 22 -0.45 -8.32 -1.80
C ALA A 22 0.36 -7.95 -3.07
N LEU A 23 1.43 -7.16 -2.91
CA LEU A 23 2.14 -6.54 -4.03
C LEU A 23 3.53 -7.13 -4.31
N GLY A 24 4.07 -7.86 -3.34
CA GLY A 24 5.46 -8.30 -3.33
C GLY A 24 6.42 -7.27 -2.72
N PRO A 25 7.60 -7.70 -2.26
CA PRO A 25 8.54 -6.86 -1.52
C PRO A 25 9.12 -5.71 -2.35
N SER A 26 9.37 -5.93 -3.65
CA SER A 26 9.93 -4.91 -4.55
C SER A 26 8.97 -3.75 -4.75
N ALA A 27 7.69 -4.03 -5.00
CA ALA A 27 6.67 -3.01 -5.20
C ALA A 27 6.46 -2.16 -3.92
N VAL A 28 6.43 -2.81 -2.74
CA VAL A 28 6.30 -2.09 -1.47
C VAL A 28 7.55 -1.24 -1.19
N THR A 29 8.75 -1.74 -1.47
CA THR A 29 9.98 -0.95 -1.32
C THR A 29 9.94 0.31 -2.19
N GLU A 30 9.53 0.16 -3.45
CA GLU A 30 9.42 1.32 -4.34
C GLU A 30 8.31 2.29 -3.89
N LEU A 31 7.17 1.79 -3.42
CA LEU A 31 6.11 2.62 -2.86
C LEU A 31 6.60 3.43 -1.64
N LEU A 32 7.29 2.81 -0.69
CA LEU A 32 7.84 3.50 0.49
C LEU A 32 8.92 4.52 0.11
N ARG A 33 9.70 4.26 -0.94
CA ARG A 33 10.63 5.23 -1.51
C ARG A 33 9.89 6.44 -2.08
N LEU A 34 8.78 6.24 -2.80
CA LEU A 34 7.95 7.33 -3.30
C LEU A 34 7.35 8.16 -2.17
N VAL A 35 6.80 7.52 -1.13
CA VAL A 35 6.27 8.22 0.05
C VAL A 35 7.34 9.10 0.70
N THR A 36 8.55 8.56 0.89
CA THR A 36 9.66 9.29 1.50
C THR A 36 10.13 10.46 0.62
N ALA A 37 10.11 10.30 -0.69
CA ALA A 37 10.48 11.36 -1.61
C ALA A 37 9.42 12.46 -1.65
N ALA A 38 8.15 12.09 -1.71
CA ALA A 38 7.04 13.03 -1.70
C ALA A 38 7.02 13.87 -0.42
N SER A 39 7.28 13.26 0.75
CA SER A 39 7.34 14.01 2.02
C SER A 39 8.50 15.00 2.10
N ARG A 40 9.53 14.83 1.26
CA ARG A 40 10.71 15.69 1.18
C ARG A 40 10.69 16.63 -0.02
N GLY A 41 9.67 16.56 -0.88
CA GLY A 41 9.66 17.26 -2.17
C GLY A 41 10.82 16.87 -3.09
N ALA A 42 11.32 15.63 -2.97
CA ALA A 42 12.50 15.17 -3.68
C ALA A 42 12.15 14.44 -4.98
N GLU A 43 13.00 14.59 -5.99
CA GLU A 43 12.92 13.81 -7.22
C GLU A 43 13.34 12.35 -6.99
N VAL A 44 12.78 11.45 -7.78
CA VAL A 44 13.08 10.01 -7.75
C VAL A 44 13.20 9.46 -9.15
N ARG A 45 14.08 8.46 -9.30
CA ARG A 45 14.06 7.62 -10.50
C ARG A 45 12.72 6.92 -10.63
N LEU A 46 12.25 6.82 -11.88
CA LEU A 46 11.00 6.15 -12.21
C LEU A 46 10.97 4.72 -11.62
N PRO A 47 9.96 4.37 -10.81
CA PRO A 47 9.83 3.03 -10.24
C PRO A 47 9.65 1.96 -11.32
N ARG A 48 10.31 0.80 -11.17
CA ARG A 48 10.15 -0.33 -12.10
C ARG A 48 8.77 -0.98 -11.98
N CYS A 49 8.22 -0.96 -10.78
CA CYS A 49 6.88 -1.45 -10.46
C CYS A 49 5.80 -0.38 -10.65
N LEU A 50 6.09 0.76 -11.28
CA LEU A 50 5.12 1.86 -11.43
C LEU A 50 3.78 1.41 -12.05
N PRO A 51 3.73 0.60 -13.13
CA PRO A 51 2.45 0.12 -13.66
C PRO A 51 1.63 -0.69 -12.64
N ALA A 52 2.30 -1.45 -11.76
CA ALA A 52 1.61 -2.18 -10.70
C ALA A 52 1.10 -1.23 -9.61
N LEU A 53 1.90 -0.23 -9.22
CA LEU A 53 1.52 0.76 -8.21
C LEU A 53 0.37 1.68 -8.67
N LEU A 54 0.29 2.00 -9.96
CA LEU A 54 -0.83 2.77 -10.51
C LEU A 54 -2.15 1.99 -10.41
N ARG A 55 -2.12 0.67 -10.63
CA ARG A 55 -3.32 -0.19 -10.53
C ARG A 55 -3.87 -0.31 -9.11
N THR A 56 -3.08 -0.03 -8.08
CA THR A 56 -3.55 -0.09 -6.68
C THR A 56 -4.23 1.19 -6.22
N GLY A 57 -4.12 2.28 -6.98
CA GLY A 57 -4.58 3.61 -6.58
C GLY A 57 -3.72 4.27 -5.49
N LEU A 58 -2.66 3.62 -5.01
CA LEU A 58 -1.73 4.19 -4.02
C LEU A 58 -0.80 5.26 -4.64
N VAL A 59 -0.62 5.17 -5.95
CA VAL A 59 0.14 6.12 -6.77
C VAL A 59 -0.75 6.56 -7.92
N LYS A 60 -0.70 7.85 -8.26
CA LYS A 60 -1.38 8.44 -9.42
C LYS A 60 -0.46 9.42 -10.14
N VAL A 61 -0.70 9.63 -11.42
CA VAL A 61 -0.05 10.73 -12.17
C VAL A 61 -0.94 11.97 -12.03
N VAL A 62 -0.36 13.09 -11.62
CA VAL A 62 -1.02 14.40 -11.50
C VAL A 62 -0.09 15.44 -12.11
N ASP A 63 -0.53 16.11 -13.17
CA ASP A 63 0.23 17.17 -13.85
C ASP A 63 1.66 16.78 -14.23
N GLY A 64 1.86 15.53 -14.67
CA GLY A 64 3.18 14.98 -15.03
C GLY A 64 4.04 14.53 -13.85
N CYS A 65 3.59 14.73 -12.62
CA CYS A 65 4.24 14.26 -11.40
C CYS A 65 3.58 12.98 -10.84
N LEU A 66 4.31 12.24 -10.01
CA LEU A 66 3.74 11.12 -9.24
C LEU A 66 3.20 11.65 -7.90
N GLY A 67 1.89 11.56 -7.72
CA GLY A 67 1.24 11.68 -6.43
C GLY A 67 1.17 10.32 -5.74
N VAL A 68 1.46 10.29 -4.43
CA VAL A 68 1.41 9.08 -3.60
C VAL A 68 0.57 9.35 -2.36
N VAL A 69 -0.20 8.37 -1.90
CA VAL A 69 -0.96 8.50 -0.66
C VAL A 69 -0.03 8.57 0.55
N SER A 70 -0.30 9.49 1.48
CA SER A 70 0.48 9.65 2.72
C SER A 70 0.12 8.60 3.77
N MET A 71 -1.12 8.11 3.73
CA MET A 71 -1.64 7.04 4.59
C MET A 71 -2.26 5.95 3.73
N PHE A 72 -2.02 4.71 4.09
CA PHE A 72 -2.45 3.57 3.29
C PHE A 72 -3.80 3.07 3.78
N PRO A 73 -4.73 2.73 2.87
CA PRO A 73 -5.90 1.98 3.28
C PRO A 73 -5.48 0.54 3.66
N PRO A 74 -6.33 -0.17 4.39
CA PRO A 74 -6.18 -1.61 4.49
C PRO A 74 -6.25 -2.25 3.10
N VAL A 75 -5.38 -3.23 2.87
CA VAL A 75 -5.34 -4.04 1.62
C VAL A 75 -6.78 -4.38 1.16
N PRO A 76 -7.19 -3.91 -0.02
CA PRO A 76 -8.54 -4.10 -0.53
C PRO A 76 -8.74 -5.55 -0.97
N GLU A 77 -9.98 -6.02 -1.01
CA GLU A 77 -10.30 -7.45 -1.18
C GLU A 77 -9.74 -8.04 -2.47
N GLU A 78 -9.73 -7.24 -3.54
CA GLU A 78 -9.26 -7.57 -4.88
C GLU A 78 -7.76 -7.87 -4.91
N LEU A 79 -7.00 -7.44 -3.90
CA LEU A 79 -5.56 -7.71 -3.78
C LEU A 79 -5.25 -8.85 -2.80
N ARG A 80 -6.26 -9.35 -2.07
CA ARG A 80 -6.09 -10.43 -1.07
C ARG A 80 -6.02 -11.82 -1.68
N TRP A 81 -6.21 -11.98 -2.99
CA TRP A 81 -6.11 -13.30 -3.65
C TRP A 81 -4.73 -13.94 -3.47
N ARG A 82 -3.69 -13.13 -3.24
CA ARG A 82 -2.32 -13.59 -2.94
C ARG A 82 -2.08 -14.00 -1.49
N PHE A 83 -3.04 -13.75 -0.59
CA PHE A 83 -2.86 -14.09 0.81
C PHE A 83 -2.98 -15.60 1.01
N PRO A 84 -2.03 -16.24 1.69
CA PRO A 84 -2.23 -17.58 2.22
C PRO A 84 -3.46 -17.62 3.15
N PRO A 85 -4.16 -18.76 3.29
CA PRO A 85 -5.37 -18.86 4.11
C PRO A 85 -5.20 -18.34 5.54
N ALA A 86 -4.08 -18.66 6.19
CA ALA A 86 -3.77 -18.19 7.54
C ALA A 86 -3.64 -16.66 7.60
N LEU A 87 -2.98 -16.04 6.62
CA LEU A 87 -2.83 -14.59 6.54
C LEU A 87 -4.17 -13.90 6.25
N LYS A 88 -5.03 -14.52 5.42
CA LYS A 88 -6.39 -14.02 5.18
C LYS A 88 -7.21 -14.01 6.47
N ALA A 89 -7.09 -15.05 7.31
CA ALA A 89 -7.76 -15.10 8.60
C ALA A 89 -7.19 -14.09 9.61
N GLU A 90 -5.86 -13.94 9.67
CA GLU A 90 -5.16 -12.92 10.46
C GLU A 90 -5.64 -11.51 10.08
N HIS A 91 -5.66 -11.21 8.77
CA HIS A 91 -6.09 -9.92 8.23
C HIS A 91 -7.54 -9.58 8.56
N ARG A 92 -8.46 -10.55 8.43
CA ARG A 92 -9.87 -10.36 8.83
C ARG A 92 -10.01 -10.04 10.32
N ARG A 93 -9.24 -10.70 11.18
CA ARG A 93 -9.24 -10.41 12.63
C ARG A 93 -8.72 -9.01 12.91
N TRP A 94 -7.65 -8.60 12.22
CA TRP A 94 -7.11 -7.24 12.34
C TRP A 94 -8.14 -6.18 11.95
N LEU A 95 -8.84 -6.37 10.81
CA LEU A 95 -9.92 -5.47 10.38
C LEU A 95 -11.06 -5.38 11.39
N ALA A 96 -11.42 -6.50 12.03
CA ALA A 96 -12.46 -6.52 13.04
C ALA A 96 -12.05 -5.83 14.35
N SER A 97 -10.75 -5.80 14.67
CA SER A 97 -10.23 -5.16 15.89
C SER A 97 -9.94 -3.67 15.76
N ALA A 98 -9.82 -3.17 14.53
CA ALA A 98 -9.50 -1.77 14.25
C ALA A 98 -10.75 -0.91 13.96
N ASN A 99 -11.93 -1.46 14.28
CA ASN A 99 -13.25 -0.84 14.17
C ASN A 99 -13.87 -0.64 15.56
#